data_AF-A0A7U6B5R9-F1
#
_entry.id   AF-A0A7U6B5R9-F1
#
_cell.length_a   1.000
_cell.length_b   1.000
_cell.length_c   1.000
_cell.angle_alpha   90.00
_cell.angle_beta   90.00
_cell.angle_gamma   90.00
#
_symmetry.space_group_name_H-M   'P 1'
#
loop_
_entity.id
_entity.type
_entity.pdbx_description
1 polymer ?
#
loop_
_entity_poly.entity_id
_entity_poly.type
_entity_poly.pdbx_seq_one_letter_code
_entity_poly.pdbx_strand_id
1 'polypeptide(L)'
;MKAEEAPTFVAAVRRLTEILAKKDHAALEKSGFLDPSTAAEYLTALNDYLSGQSVTAIPEAVLKNIELYPTKQEGRFRADVDLWVDGNRSDLTAVVYFDKQTSSPNQFELYDLRVL
;
A
#
# COMPACT_ATOMS: atom_id res chain seq x y z
N MET A 1 5.69 -12.13 10.63
CA MET A 1 6.95 -11.87 9.89
C MET A 1 7.11 -10.38 9.79
N LYS A 2 8.32 -9.82 9.90
CA LYS A 2 8.51 -8.37 9.74
C LYS A 2 8.77 -8.03 8.28
N ALA A 3 8.43 -6.81 7.88
CA ALA A 3 8.69 -6.29 6.54
C ALA A 3 10.18 -6.29 6.16
N GLU A 4 11.10 -6.10 7.12
CA GLU A 4 12.54 -6.22 6.88
C GLU A 4 12.97 -7.60 6.34
N GLU A 5 12.19 -8.65 6.63
CA GLU A 5 12.40 -10.02 6.15
C GLU A 5 11.80 -10.25 4.74
N ALA A 6 11.18 -9.22 4.15
CA ALA A 6 10.51 -9.23 2.86
C ALA A 6 10.86 -7.95 2.05
N PRO A 7 12.07 -7.85 1.47
CA PRO A 7 12.52 -6.65 0.77
C PRO A 7 11.64 -6.26 -0.43
N THR A 8 11.01 -7.23 -1.09
CA THR A 8 10.05 -6.99 -2.18
C THR A 8 8.78 -6.29 -1.68
N PHE A 9 8.29 -6.65 -0.49
CA PHE A 9 7.16 -5.95 0.15
C PHE A 9 7.51 -4.48 0.44
N VAL A 10 8.70 -4.24 1.02
CA VAL A 10 9.18 -2.88 1.32
C VAL A 10 9.25 -2.03 0.05
N ALA A 11 9.78 -2.59 -1.04
CA ALA A 11 9.83 -1.90 -2.33
C ALA A 11 8.44 -1.62 -2.90
N ALA A 12 7.50 -2.56 -2.76
CA ALA A 12 6.13 -2.42 -3.25
C ALA A 12 5.37 -1.32 -2.49
N VAL A 13 5.44 -1.30 -1.15
CA VAL A 13 4.82 -0.24 -0.34
C VAL A 13 5.43 1.13 -0.67
N ARG A 14 6.75 1.22 -0.83
CA ARG A 14 7.39 2.47 -1.26
C ARG A 14 6.82 2.96 -2.59
N ARG A 15 6.79 2.06 -3.59
CA ARG A 15 6.24 2.38 -4.91
C ARG A 15 4.77 2.81 -4.83
N LEU A 16 3.95 2.13 -4.02
CA LEU A 16 2.57 2.53 -3.78
C LEU A 16 2.49 3.96 -3.24
N THR A 17 3.22 4.27 -2.16
CA THR A 17 3.20 5.61 -1.56
C THR A 17 3.70 6.69 -2.51
N GLU A 18 4.69 6.40 -3.37
CA GLU A 18 5.17 7.33 -4.39
C GLU A 18 4.12 7.60 -5.47
N ILE A 19 3.37 6.58 -5.90
CA ILE A 19 2.27 6.74 -6.87
C ILE A 19 1.16 7.58 -6.26
N LEU A 20 0.76 7.29 -5.02
CA LEU A 20 -0.27 8.04 -4.30
C LEU A 20 0.15 9.49 -4.07
N ALA A 21 1.40 9.74 -3.68
CA ALA A 21 1.96 11.08 -3.47
C ALA A 21 1.93 11.93 -4.76
N LYS A 22 2.20 11.31 -5.91
CA LYS A 22 2.17 11.97 -7.23
C LYS A 22 0.77 12.11 -7.83
N LYS A 23 -0.25 11.50 -7.20
CA LYS A 23 -1.60 11.35 -7.76
C LYS A 23 -1.57 10.73 -9.17
N ASP A 24 -0.62 9.80 -9.41
CA ASP A 24 -0.40 9.19 -10.72
C ASP A 24 -1.32 7.99 -10.92
N HIS A 25 -2.57 8.28 -11.28
CA HIS A 25 -3.63 7.26 -11.43
C HIS A 25 -3.27 6.20 -12.49
N ALA A 26 -2.63 6.63 -13.58
CA ALA A 26 -2.22 5.73 -14.66
C ALA A 26 -1.13 4.75 -14.20
N ALA A 27 -0.21 5.18 -13.33
CA ALA A 27 0.79 4.28 -12.76
C ALA A 27 0.16 3.26 -11.81
N LEU A 28 -0.89 3.63 -11.08
CA LEU A 28 -1.62 2.73 -10.18
C LEU A 28 -2.30 1.60 -10.98
N GLU A 29 -3.04 1.94 -12.04
CA GLU A 29 -3.68 0.95 -12.93
C GLU A 29 -2.65 0.03 -13.61
N LYS A 30 -1.54 0.58 -14.09
CA LYS A 30 -0.47 -0.20 -14.74
C LYS A 30 0.34 -1.05 -13.78
N SER A 31 0.37 -0.71 -12.49
CA SER A 31 1.15 -1.43 -11.49
C SER A 31 0.54 -2.76 -11.08
N GLY A 32 -0.73 -3.01 -11.41
CA GLY A 32 -1.45 -4.21 -11.01
C GLY A 32 -1.78 -4.25 -9.51
N PHE A 33 -1.53 -3.16 -8.76
CA PHE A 33 -1.87 -3.07 -7.34
C PHE A 33 -3.37 -3.09 -7.09
N LEU A 34 -4.17 -2.63 -8.06
CA LEU A 34 -5.62 -2.57 -8.00
C LEU A 34 -6.21 -3.19 -9.26
N ASP A 35 -7.43 -3.74 -9.12
CA ASP A 35 -8.27 -4.00 -10.29
C ASP A 35 -8.68 -2.65 -10.91
N PRO A 36 -8.65 -2.49 -12.25
CA PRO A 36 -8.99 -1.23 -12.92
C PRO A 36 -10.35 -0.66 -12.50
N SER A 37 -11.33 -1.53 -12.19
CA SER A 37 -12.67 -1.09 -11.77
C SER A 37 -12.69 -0.43 -10.38
N THR A 38 -11.73 -0.77 -9.51
CA THR A 38 -11.63 -0.28 -8.14
C THR A 38 -10.68 0.92 -7.99
N ALA A 39 -9.77 1.11 -8.94
CA ALA A 39 -8.75 2.18 -8.88
C ALA A 39 -9.39 3.58 -8.81
N ALA A 40 -10.39 3.84 -9.66
CA ALA A 40 -11.09 5.12 -9.69
C ALA A 40 -11.83 5.42 -8.37
N GLU A 41 -12.48 4.41 -7.79
CA GLU A 41 -13.22 4.55 -6.53
C GLU A 41 -12.29 4.87 -5.35
N TYR A 42 -11.19 4.12 -5.22
CA TYR A 42 -10.19 4.37 -4.17
C TYR A 42 -9.56 5.75 -4.29
N LEU A 43 -9.29 6.21 -5.51
CA LEU A 43 -8.68 7.52 -5.75
C LEU A 43 -9.64 8.67 -5.43
N THR A 44 -10.94 8.53 -5.75
CA THR A 44 -11.94 9.50 -5.34
C THR A 44 -12.03 9.57 -3.83
N ALA A 45 -12.20 8.43 -3.15
CA ALA A 45 -12.29 8.37 -1.69
C ALA A 45 -11.03 8.94 -1.01
N LEU A 46 -9.84 8.63 -1.54
CA LEU A 46 -8.57 9.16 -1.05
C LEU A 46 -8.48 10.67 -1.22
N ASN A 47 -8.85 11.21 -2.38
CA ASN A 47 -8.80 12.65 -2.62
C ASN A 47 -9.79 13.42 -1.74
N ASP A 48 -11.00 12.89 -1.57
CA ASP A 48 -12.01 13.47 -0.69
C ASP A 48 -11.52 13.48 0.76
N TYR A 49 -10.93 12.37 1.21
CA TYR A 49 -10.37 12.25 2.56
C TYR A 49 -9.24 13.25 2.81
N LEU A 50 -8.26 13.29 1.91
CA LEU A 50 -7.08 14.12 2.07
C LEU A 50 -7.41 15.62 2.00
N SER A 51 -8.53 16.04 1.39
CA SER A 51 -8.99 17.44 1.40
C SER A 51 -7.90 18.46 1.04
N GLY A 52 -7.03 18.12 0.09
CA GLY A 52 -5.91 18.96 -0.37
C GLY A 52 -4.54 18.61 0.25
N GLN A 53 -4.49 17.75 1.26
CA GLN A 53 -3.25 17.17 1.80
C GLN A 53 -2.63 16.17 0.81
N SER A 54 -1.36 15.82 1.01
CA SER A 54 -0.65 14.88 0.14
C SER A 54 -0.04 13.71 0.90
N VAL A 55 -0.15 12.51 0.32
CA VAL A 55 0.58 11.34 0.82
C VAL A 55 2.08 11.60 0.69
N THR A 56 2.82 11.17 1.69
CA THR A 56 4.27 11.32 1.82
C THR A 56 4.91 9.96 2.07
N ALA A 57 6.24 9.89 1.90
CA ALA A 57 6.98 8.66 2.11
C ALA A 57 6.93 8.22 3.58
N ILE A 58 6.66 6.94 3.81
CA ILE A 58 6.76 6.32 5.14
C ILE A 58 8.23 6.28 5.54
N PRO A 59 8.61 6.71 6.76
CA PRO A 59 10.00 6.62 7.23
C PRO A 59 10.52 5.18 7.17
N GLU A 60 11.77 5.03 6.75
CA GLU A 60 12.42 3.74 6.53
C GLU A 60 12.33 2.80 7.76
N ALA A 61 12.55 3.36 8.95
CA ALA A 61 12.51 2.61 10.20
C ALA A 61 11.10 2.08 10.52
N VAL A 62 10.05 2.82 10.13
CA VAL A 62 8.66 2.38 10.30
C VAL A 62 8.33 1.32 9.26
N LEU A 63 8.68 1.58 8.00
CA LEU A 63 8.41 0.70 6.87
C LEU A 63 8.97 -0.72 7.09
N LYS A 64 10.19 -0.83 7.63
CA LYS A 64 10.85 -2.11 7.95
C LYS A 64 10.21 -2.88 9.11
N ASN A 65 9.54 -2.16 10.01
CA ASN A 65 8.90 -2.73 11.20
C ASN A 65 7.42 -3.07 10.99
N ILE A 66 6.86 -2.85 9.80
CA ILE A 66 5.50 -3.26 9.48
C ILE A 66 5.35 -4.78 9.68
N GLU A 67 4.29 -5.17 10.36
CA GLU A 67 3.97 -6.58 10.61
C GLU A 67 3.25 -7.19 9.41
N LEU A 68 3.72 -8.37 9.01
CA LEU A 68 3.13 -9.21 7.98
C LEU A 68 2.44 -10.41 8.65
N TYR A 69 1.13 -10.43 8.52
CA TYR A 69 0.24 -11.43 9.09
C TYR A 69 -0.05 -12.53 8.07
N PRO A 70 0.14 -13.82 8.39
CA PRO A 70 -0.22 -14.90 7.47
C PRO A 70 -1.72 -14.93 7.22
N THR A 71 -2.12 -15.27 5.99
CA THR A 71 -3.52 -15.51 5.63
C THR A 71 -3.82 -17.01 5.58
N LYS A 72 -5.06 -17.37 5.21
CA LYS A 72 -5.43 -18.79 4.96
C LYS A 72 -4.74 -19.38 3.74
N GLN A 73 -4.30 -18.54 2.80
CA GLN A 73 -3.58 -18.97 1.61
C GLN A 73 -2.08 -19.05 1.94
N GLU A 74 -1.48 -20.21 1.69
CA GLU A 74 -0.08 -20.44 1.96
C GLU A 74 0.79 -19.46 1.16
N GLY A 75 1.79 -18.87 1.83
CA GLY A 75 2.69 -17.90 1.21
C GLY A 75 2.09 -16.50 0.99
N ARG A 76 0.80 -16.29 1.29
CA ARG A 76 0.13 -14.99 1.23
C ARG A 76 0.04 -14.35 2.60
N PHE A 77 0.47 -13.10 2.68
CA PHE A 77 0.50 -12.29 3.88
C PHE A 77 -0.37 -11.05 3.71
N ARG A 78 -0.92 -10.55 4.80
CA ARG A 78 -1.60 -9.25 4.91
C ARG A 78 -0.70 -8.29 5.68
N ALA A 79 -0.69 -7.03 5.30
CA ALA A 79 -0.16 -5.95 6.11
C ALA A 79 -1.18 -4.82 6.20
N ASP A 80 -1.20 -4.16 7.35
CA ASP A 80 -1.93 -2.92 7.55
C ASP A 80 -0.89 -1.80 7.57
N VAL A 81 -0.94 -0.93 6.56
CA VAL A 81 0.08 0.08 6.29
C VAL A 81 -0.52 1.45 6.50
N ASP A 82 -0.18 2.11 7.59
CA ASP A 82 -0.61 3.49 7.81
C ASP A 82 0.08 4.42 6.83
N LEU A 83 -0.74 5.19 6.13
CA LEU A 83 -0.27 6.20 5.21
C LEU A 83 0.26 7.40 6.00
N TRP A 84 1.24 8.06 5.40
CA TRP A 84 1.79 9.29 5.94
C TRP A 84 1.30 10.44 5.09
N VAL A 85 0.80 11.49 5.72
CA VAL A 85 0.21 12.66 5.07
C VAL A 85 0.90 13.90 5.62
N ASP A 86 1.38 14.76 4.72
CA ASP A 86 2.13 15.97 5.04
C ASP A 86 3.27 15.73 6.07
N GLY A 87 3.94 14.59 5.96
CA GLY A 87 5.08 14.21 6.81
C GLY A 87 4.72 13.59 8.16
N ASN A 88 3.44 13.34 8.45
CA ASN A 88 2.97 12.74 9.69
C ASN A 88 2.22 11.43 9.42
N ARG A 89 2.24 10.48 10.35
CA ARG A 89 1.36 9.30 10.31
C ARG A 89 -0.10 9.78 10.35
N SER A 90 -0.92 9.34 9.39
CA SER A 90 -2.36 9.57 9.43
C SER A 90 -3.09 8.37 10.04
N ASP A 91 -4.39 8.54 10.24
CA ASP A 91 -5.39 7.53 10.55
C ASP A 91 -5.88 6.74 9.32
N LEU A 92 -5.32 7.03 8.14
CA LEU A 92 -5.63 6.32 6.91
C LEU A 92 -4.71 5.12 6.73
N THR A 93 -5.27 3.93 6.74
CA THR A 93 -4.55 2.66 6.63
C THR A 93 -4.86 1.96 5.31
N ALA A 94 -3.81 1.63 4.57
CA ALA A 94 -3.87 0.76 3.41
C ALA A 94 -3.74 -0.71 3.83
N VAL A 95 -4.78 -1.51 3.58
CA VAL A 95 -4.73 -2.96 3.76
C VAL A 95 -4.19 -3.56 2.48
N VAL A 96 -3.05 -4.25 2.58
CA VAL A 96 -2.37 -4.82 1.43
C VAL A 96 -2.14 -6.32 1.59
N TYR A 97 -2.25 -7.06 0.50
CA TYR A 97 -1.81 -8.44 0.44
C TYR A 97 -0.49 -8.56 -0.31
N PHE A 98 0.34 -9.49 0.15
CA PHE A 98 1.65 -9.78 -0.41
C PHE A 98 1.86 -11.29 -0.54
N ASP A 99 2.18 -11.74 -1.75
CA ASP A 99 2.48 -13.13 -2.05
C ASP A 99 4.00 -13.36 -2.13
N LYS A 100 4.55 -14.10 -1.15
CA LYS A 100 6.00 -14.36 -1.07
C LYS A 100 6.49 -15.37 -2.13
N GLN A 101 5.61 -16.21 -2.66
CA GLN A 101 5.99 -17.39 -3.45
C GLN A 101 5.82 -17.23 -4.96
N THR A 102 5.20 -16.16 -5.45
CA THR A 102 4.86 -16.06 -6.89
C THR A 102 5.92 -15.25 -7.63
N SER A 103 6.49 -15.71 -8.74
CA SER A 103 7.32 -14.86 -9.62
C SER A 103 6.47 -13.86 -10.44
N SER A 104 5.23 -13.60 -10.00
CA SER A 104 4.22 -12.83 -10.72
C SER A 104 4.41 -11.33 -10.50
N PRO A 105 4.16 -10.48 -11.49
CA PRO A 105 4.09 -9.03 -11.28
C PRO A 105 3.00 -8.61 -10.27
N ASN A 106 1.98 -9.46 -10.03
CA ASN A 106 0.90 -9.19 -9.08
C ASN A 106 1.18 -9.73 -7.67
N GLN A 107 2.44 -9.72 -7.23
CA GLN A 107 2.82 -10.11 -5.86
C GLN A 107 2.24 -9.21 -4.77
N PHE A 108 1.67 -8.06 -5.13
CA PHE A 108 1.22 -7.04 -4.20
C PHE A 108 -0.13 -6.48 -4.64
N GLU A 109 -1.09 -6.48 -3.72
CA GLU A 109 -2.48 -6.06 -3.96
C GLU A 109 -2.88 -5.07 -2.87
N LEU A 110 -3.34 -3.87 -3.26
CA LEU A 110 -4.04 -2.97 -2.36
C LEU A 110 -5.48 -3.43 -2.26
N TYR A 111 -5.85 -4.00 -1.11
CA TYR A 111 -7.17 -4.59 -0.93
C TYR A 111 -8.21 -3.57 -0.50
N ASP A 112 -7.83 -2.65 0.40
CA ASP A 112 -8.76 -1.73 1.07
C ASP A 112 -8.04 -0.47 1.59
N LEU A 113 -8.78 0.63 1.75
CA LEU A 113 -8.35 1.87 2.39
C LEU A 113 -9.33 2.18 3.53
N ARG A 114 -8.82 2.23 4.77
CA ARG A 114 -9.64 2.41 5.98
C ARG A 114 -9.22 3.62 6.75
N VAL A 115 -10.19 4.29 7.36
CA VAL A 115 -9.96 5.33 8.37
C VAL A 115 -10.16 4.69 9.74
N LEU A 116 -9.19 4.82 10.64
CA LEU A 116 -9.19 4.23 11.99
C LEU A 116 -9.55 5.23 13.09
#